data_AF-A0AAN9FM04-F1
#
_entry.id   AF-A0AAN9FM04-F1
#
_cell.length_a   1.000
_cell.length_b   1.000
_cell.length_c   1.000
_cell.angle_alpha   90.00
_cell.angle_beta   90.00
_cell.angle_gamma   90.00
#
_symmetry.space_group_name_H-M   'P 1'
#
loop_
_entity.id
_entity.type
_entity.pdbx_description
1 polymer ?
#
loop_
_entity_poly.entity_id
_entity_poly.type
_entity_poly.pdbx_seq_one_letter_code
_entity_poly.pdbx_strand_id
1 'polypeptide(L)'
;MSFDKPLHADLVHAVPDAHKKFLADLVWVYEEDNVFVNTTGGVKCRKLIAVHAGLKKGDVEEQLKLLKARNTRMPRVGALYGKKSVEDIPEELIASETILVSGHHAKLSIEGSRLIIDEGGGYADKPVAAIVLPSMKIIRDTDVLAI
;
A
#
# COMPACT_ATOMS: atom_id res chain seq x y z
N MET A 1 19.44 19.81 37.02
CA MET A 1 18.89 19.68 35.66
C MET A 1 18.04 18.43 35.64
N SER A 2 16.71 18.56 35.64
CA SER A 2 15.79 17.42 35.56
C SER A 2 15.62 17.05 34.09
N PHE A 3 15.85 15.77 33.78
CA PHE A 3 15.56 15.15 32.50
C PHE A 3 14.16 14.53 32.56
N ASP A 4 13.11 15.35 32.72
CA ASP A 4 11.72 14.89 32.69
C ASP A 4 10.86 15.75 31.78
N LYS A 5 11.32 16.03 30.56
CA LYS A 5 10.38 16.35 29.48
C LYS A 5 9.97 15.03 28.82
N PRO A 6 8.67 14.70 28.78
CA PRO A 6 8.24 13.50 28.07
C PRO A 6 8.64 13.66 26.59
N LEU A 7 9.46 12.73 26.09
CA LEU A 7 9.96 12.63 24.71
C LEU A 7 8.86 12.89 23.64
N HIS A 8 7.61 12.65 24.01
CA HIS A 8 6.41 12.88 23.22
C HIS A 8 6.12 14.36 22.91
N ALA A 9 6.32 15.28 23.85
CA ALA A 9 6.00 16.70 23.64
C ALA A 9 6.99 17.36 22.67
N ASP A 10 8.28 17.08 22.84
CA ASP A 10 9.32 17.65 21.99
C ASP A 10 9.19 17.16 20.53
N LEU A 11 8.79 15.90 20.30
CA LEU A 11 8.49 15.41 18.95
C LEU A 11 7.29 16.13 18.32
N VAL A 12 6.18 16.28 19.05
CA VAL A 12 4.99 16.97 18.53
C VAL A 12 5.30 18.43 18.14
N HIS A 13 6.19 19.08 18.89
CA HIS A 13 6.69 20.42 18.56
C HIS A 13 7.67 20.44 17.38
N ALA A 14 8.51 19.41 17.24
CA ALA A 14 9.49 19.32 16.16
C ALA A 14 8.86 19.04 14.79
N VAL A 15 7.71 18.35 14.73
CA VAL A 15 7.03 18.05 13.46
C VAL A 15 6.39 19.34 12.90
N PRO A 16 6.78 19.79 11.69
CA PRO A 16 6.17 20.95 11.06
C PRO A 16 4.67 20.77 10.83
N ASP A 17 3.89 21.84 10.91
CA ASP A 17 2.44 21.76 10.71
C ASP A 17 2.06 21.28 9.31
N ALA A 18 2.87 21.59 8.30
CA ALA A 18 2.72 21.02 6.96
C ALA A 18 2.82 19.49 6.94
N HIS A 19 3.72 18.90 7.74
CA HIS A 19 3.88 17.45 7.83
C HIS A 19 2.73 16.82 8.64
N LYS A 20 2.26 17.49 9.70
CA LYS A 20 1.05 17.06 10.43
C LYS A 20 -0.16 17.03 9.49
N LYS A 21 -0.32 18.07 8.67
CA LYS A 21 -1.38 18.13 7.65
C LYS A 21 -1.24 16.98 6.64
N PHE A 22 -0.04 16.76 6.10
CA PHE A 22 0.21 15.62 5.20
C PHE A 22 -0.20 14.28 5.82
N LEU A 23 0.20 14.01 7.06
CA LEU A 23 -0.18 12.79 7.78
C LEU A 23 -1.69 12.69 8.03
N ALA A 24 -2.35 13.81 8.33
CA ALA A 24 -3.79 13.86 8.53
C ALA A 24 -4.59 13.65 7.23
N ASP A 25 -3.98 13.92 6.07
CA ASP A 25 -4.59 13.75 4.76
C ASP A 25 -4.36 12.34 4.17
N LEU A 26 -3.54 11.50 4.80
CA LEU A 26 -3.32 10.12 4.36
C LEU A 26 -4.63 9.30 4.41
N VAL A 27 -4.87 8.56 3.34
CA VAL A 27 -5.95 7.58 3.23
C VAL A 27 -5.47 6.19 3.60
N TRP A 28 -6.35 5.34 4.15
CA TRP A 28 -6.00 3.95 4.46
C TRP A 28 -6.23 3.00 3.28
N VAL A 29 -7.04 3.42 2.31
CA VAL A 29 -7.30 2.72 1.06
C VAL A 29 -7.59 3.72 -0.05
N TYR A 30 -7.16 3.41 -1.27
CA TYR A 30 -7.49 4.14 -2.48
C TYR A 30 -8.10 3.17 -3.50
N GLU A 31 -9.10 3.63 -4.25
CA GLU A 31 -9.77 2.85 -5.29
C GLU A 31 -9.79 3.64 -6.59
N GLU A 32 -9.59 2.95 -7.71
CA GLU A 32 -9.65 3.49 -9.06
C GLU A 32 -10.38 2.51 -9.96
N ASP A 33 -11.40 2.96 -10.68
CA ASP A 33 -12.24 2.06 -11.48
C ASP A 33 -11.63 1.74 -12.86
N ASN A 34 -10.79 2.64 -13.38
CA ASN A 34 -10.31 2.58 -14.76
C ASN A 34 -8.79 2.55 -14.87
N VAL A 35 -8.18 1.41 -14.51
CA VAL A 35 -6.74 1.17 -14.66
C VAL A 35 -6.48 0.22 -15.82
N PHE A 36 -5.66 0.66 -16.77
CA PHE A 36 -5.25 -0.17 -17.90
C PHE A 36 -4.03 -1.03 -17.53
N VAL A 37 -4.04 -2.30 -17.91
CA VAL A 37 -2.93 -3.24 -17.73
C VAL A 37 -2.72 -4.08 -18.98
N ASN A 38 -1.47 -4.21 -19.40
CA ASN A 38 -1.08 -5.12 -20.47
C ASN A 38 -1.12 -6.56 -19.95
N THR A 39 -1.95 -7.40 -20.57
CA THR A 39 -1.99 -8.84 -20.33
C THR A 39 -1.61 -9.59 -21.60
N THR A 40 -1.39 -10.90 -21.51
CA THR A 40 -1.13 -11.75 -22.69
C THR A 40 -2.27 -11.70 -23.72
N GLY A 41 -3.50 -11.41 -23.29
CA GLY A 41 -4.68 -11.24 -24.15
C GLY A 41 -4.89 -9.80 -24.64
N GLY A 42 -3.93 -8.90 -24.44
CA GLY A 42 -4.05 -7.48 -24.79
C GLY A 42 -4.26 -6.57 -23.58
N VAL A 43 -4.59 -5.30 -23.84
CA VAL A 43 -4.83 -4.30 -22.79
C VAL A 43 -6.21 -4.51 -22.20
N LYS A 44 -6.28 -4.68 -20.87
CA LYS A 44 -7.54 -4.76 -20.12
C LYS A 44 -7.70 -3.54 -19.23
N CYS A 45 -8.93 -3.01 -19.13
CA CYS A 45 -9.32 -2.04 -18.12
C CYS A 45 -9.84 -2.79 -16.89
N ARG A 46 -9.35 -2.44 -15.70
CA ARG A 46 -9.67 -3.10 -14.43
C ARG A 46 -9.80 -2.08 -13.30
N LYS A 47 -10.56 -2.45 -12.28
CA LYS A 47 -10.54 -1.77 -10.99
C LYS A 47 -9.20 -2.02 -10.28
N LEU A 48 -8.73 -1.04 -9.52
CA LEU A 48 -7.56 -1.12 -8.65
C LEU A 48 -7.91 -0.70 -7.23
N ILE A 49 -7.39 -1.44 -6.26
CA ILE A 49 -7.45 -1.14 -4.84
C ILE A 49 -6.02 -1.07 -4.32
N ALA A 50 -5.64 0.08 -3.77
CA ALA A 50 -4.35 0.27 -3.11
C ALA A 50 -4.53 0.33 -1.59
N VAL A 51 -3.85 -0.57 -0.88
CA VAL A 51 -3.88 -0.66 0.58
C VAL A 51 -2.54 -1.17 1.10
N HIS A 52 -2.04 -0.60 2.20
CA HIS A 52 -0.64 -0.74 2.59
C HIS A 52 -0.16 -2.19 2.72
N ALA A 53 -0.89 -3.05 3.45
CA ALA A 53 -0.54 -4.46 3.61
C ALA A 53 -1.40 -5.38 2.73
N GLY A 54 -2.71 -5.18 2.67
CA GLY A 54 -3.62 -6.02 1.89
C GLY A 54 -5.02 -6.09 2.52
N LEU A 55 -5.82 -7.06 2.09
CA LEU A 55 -7.17 -7.31 2.60
C LEU A 55 -7.27 -8.75 3.10
N LYS A 56 -8.10 -8.98 4.12
CA LYS A 56 -8.35 -10.33 4.61
C LYS A 56 -9.36 -11.04 3.72
N LYS A 57 -9.35 -12.38 3.77
CA LYS A 57 -10.46 -13.21 3.29
C LYS A 57 -11.76 -12.82 4.00
N GLY A 58 -12.88 -12.87 3.29
CA GLY A 58 -14.20 -12.48 3.78
C GLY A 58 -14.77 -11.29 3.02
N ASP A 59 -15.68 -10.57 3.66
CA ASP A 59 -16.39 -9.41 3.09
C ASP A 59 -15.41 -8.27 2.78
N VAL A 60 -15.18 -8.00 1.49
CA VAL A 60 -14.27 -6.93 1.06
C VAL A 60 -14.93 -5.57 1.22
N GLU A 61 -16.20 -5.43 0.88
CA GLU A 61 -16.90 -4.14 0.92
C GLU A 61 -16.97 -3.57 2.34
N GLU A 62 -17.28 -4.38 3.35
CA GLU A 62 -17.27 -3.94 4.75
C GLU A 62 -15.85 -3.54 5.21
N GLN A 63 -14.81 -4.27 4.76
CA GLN A 63 -13.43 -3.88 5.02
C GLN A 63 -13.12 -2.50 4.40
N LEU A 64 -13.48 -2.27 3.13
CA LEU A 64 -13.26 -0.99 2.44
C LEU A 64 -13.98 0.15 3.14
N LYS A 65 -15.22 -0.05 3.58
CA LYS A 65 -16.00 0.94 4.33
C LYS A 65 -15.30 1.36 5.63
N LEU A 66 -14.79 0.39 6.40
CA LEU A 66 -14.05 0.67 7.64
C LEU A 66 -12.73 1.41 7.38
N LEU A 67 -12.03 1.09 6.28
CA LEU A 67 -10.79 1.75 5.89
C LEU A 67 -11.03 3.20 5.43
N LYS A 68 -12.04 3.44 4.59
CA LYS A 68 -12.46 4.79 4.18
C LYS A 68 -12.85 5.67 5.37
N ALA A 69 -13.53 5.08 6.35
CA ALA A 69 -13.90 5.77 7.59
C ALA A 69 -12.71 6.02 8.55
N ARG A 70 -11.50 5.49 8.25
CA ARG A 70 -10.32 5.52 9.12
C ARG A 70 -10.66 5.13 10.56
N ASN A 71 -11.36 4.01 10.72
CA ASN A 71 -11.90 3.60 12.01
C ASN A 71 -10.78 3.29 13.03
N THR A 72 -10.56 4.21 13.97
CA THR A 72 -9.53 4.12 15.02
C THR A 72 -9.97 3.36 16.27
N ARG A 73 -11.20 2.82 16.32
CA ARG A 73 -11.67 1.98 17.44
C ARG A 73 -10.99 0.62 17.46
N MET A 74 -10.40 0.19 16.34
CA MET A 74 -9.68 -1.07 16.25
C MET A 74 -8.23 -0.89 16.69
N PRO A 75 -7.73 -1.66 17.68
CA PRO A 75 -6.37 -1.51 18.18
C PRO A 75 -5.30 -1.91 17.14
N ARG A 76 -5.64 -2.77 16.19
CA ARG A 76 -4.77 -3.17 15.08
C ARG A 76 -5.59 -3.30 13.79
N VAL A 77 -5.27 -2.46 12.82
CA VAL A 77 -5.91 -2.48 11.50
C VAL A 77 -5.17 -3.49 10.63
N GLY A 78 -5.78 -4.65 10.39
CA GLY A 78 -5.15 -5.75 9.66
C GLY A 78 -4.67 -5.34 8.26
N ALA A 79 -5.38 -4.45 7.59
CA ALA A 79 -5.02 -3.97 6.26
C ALA A 79 -3.75 -3.09 6.21
N LEU A 80 -3.27 -2.61 7.37
CA LEU A 80 -2.07 -1.78 7.50
C LEU A 80 -0.92 -2.53 8.20
N TYR A 81 -1.19 -3.63 8.89
CA TYR A 81 -0.19 -4.31 9.72
C TYR A 81 -0.05 -5.81 9.42
N GLY A 82 -1.08 -6.44 8.84
CA GLY A 82 -1.14 -7.87 8.60
C GLY A 82 0.03 -8.37 7.75
N LYS A 83 0.42 -9.63 7.97
CA LYS A 83 1.42 -10.34 7.16
C LYS A 83 0.70 -11.41 6.32
N LYS A 84 0.89 -12.69 6.63
CA LYS A 84 0.24 -13.83 5.94
C LYS A 84 -1.28 -13.71 5.80
N SER A 85 -1.97 -13.09 6.76
CA SER A 85 -3.44 -12.96 6.73
C SER A 85 -3.99 -12.02 5.67
N VAL A 86 -3.13 -11.21 5.02
CA VAL A 86 -3.49 -10.23 3.99
C VAL A 86 -2.55 -10.30 2.77
N GLU A 87 -1.72 -11.33 2.71
CA GLU A 87 -0.75 -11.53 1.65
C GLU A 87 -1.46 -11.97 0.35
N ASP A 88 -2.35 -12.95 0.47
CA ASP A 88 -3.20 -13.45 -0.61
C ASP A 88 -4.27 -12.43 -1.02
N ILE A 89 -4.69 -12.51 -2.29
CA ILE A 89 -5.84 -11.76 -2.79
C ILE A 89 -7.16 -12.45 -2.38
N PRO A 90 -8.16 -11.71 -1.84
CA PRO A 90 -9.48 -12.27 -1.54
C PRO A 90 -10.20 -12.82 -2.79
N GLU A 91 -10.99 -13.88 -2.61
CA GLU A 91 -11.71 -14.58 -3.69
C GLU A 91 -12.64 -13.65 -4.50
N GLU A 92 -13.31 -12.72 -3.83
CA GLU A 92 -14.18 -11.71 -4.44
C GLU A 92 -13.41 -10.82 -5.45
N LEU A 93 -12.15 -10.50 -5.15
CA LEU A 93 -11.31 -9.68 -6.03
C LEU A 93 -10.71 -10.49 -7.18
N ILE A 94 -10.50 -11.80 -6.99
CA ILE A 94 -10.12 -12.71 -8.09
C ILE A 94 -11.27 -12.77 -9.11
N ALA A 95 -12.50 -12.97 -8.65
CA ALA A 95 -13.68 -13.11 -9.52
C ALA A 95 -13.96 -11.84 -10.35
N SER A 96 -13.70 -10.66 -9.78
CA SER A 96 -13.85 -9.37 -10.46
C SER A 96 -12.62 -8.92 -11.27
N GLU A 97 -11.57 -9.74 -11.32
CA GLU A 97 -10.25 -9.40 -11.88
C GLU A 97 -9.64 -8.09 -11.31
N THR A 98 -10.03 -7.67 -10.10
CA THR A 98 -9.59 -6.41 -9.48
C THR A 98 -8.11 -6.48 -9.08
N ILE A 99 -7.35 -5.42 -9.40
CA ILE A 99 -5.94 -5.30 -9.03
C ILE A 99 -5.85 -4.91 -7.55
N LEU A 100 -5.12 -5.69 -6.76
CA LEU A 100 -4.81 -5.38 -5.36
C LEU A 100 -3.33 -5.06 -5.20
N VAL A 101 -3.00 -3.78 -4.98
CA VAL A 101 -1.62 -3.30 -4.81
C VAL A 101 -1.30 -3.00 -3.34
N SER A 102 -0.15 -3.46 -2.87
CA SER A 102 0.36 -3.26 -1.51
C SER A 102 1.86 -3.07 -1.47
N GLY A 103 2.37 -2.55 -0.34
CA GLY A 103 3.78 -2.56 0.03
C GLY A 103 4.01 -3.51 1.22
N HIS A 104 4.63 -3.02 2.30
CA HIS A 104 4.69 -3.60 3.67
C HIS A 104 5.40 -4.95 3.89
N HIS A 105 5.42 -5.80 2.87
CA HIS A 105 5.85 -7.19 3.01
C HIS A 105 7.35 -7.38 2.81
N ALA A 106 8.13 -6.31 2.62
CA ALA A 106 9.57 -6.36 2.36
C ALA A 106 9.95 -7.32 1.22
N LYS A 107 9.11 -7.37 0.18
CA LYS A 107 9.30 -8.17 -1.03
C LYS A 107 8.72 -7.48 -2.26
N LEU A 108 9.22 -7.87 -3.42
CA LEU A 108 8.62 -7.59 -4.72
C LEU A 108 7.98 -8.88 -5.25
N SER A 109 6.66 -8.91 -5.43
CA SER A 109 5.91 -10.04 -5.98
C SER A 109 4.79 -9.53 -6.89
N ILE A 110 4.72 -10.10 -8.10
CA ILE A 110 3.75 -9.74 -9.15
C ILE A 110 3.09 -11.05 -9.59
N GLU A 111 1.87 -11.28 -9.10
CA GLU A 111 1.14 -12.52 -9.30
C GLU A 111 -0.28 -12.22 -9.79
N GLY A 112 -0.47 -12.21 -11.11
CA GLY A 112 -1.75 -11.89 -11.72
C GLY A 112 -2.23 -10.49 -11.35
N SER A 113 -3.37 -10.40 -10.64
CA SER A 113 -3.92 -9.14 -10.14
C SER A 113 -3.42 -8.77 -8.73
N ARG A 114 -2.55 -9.56 -8.10
CA ARG A 114 -1.94 -9.24 -6.80
C ARG A 114 -0.54 -8.64 -7.00
N LEU A 115 -0.38 -7.39 -6.58
CA LEU A 115 0.88 -6.65 -6.70
C LEU A 115 1.40 -6.30 -5.30
N ILE A 116 2.59 -6.77 -4.95
CA ILE A 116 3.30 -6.42 -3.72
C ILE A 116 4.61 -5.76 -4.10
N ILE A 117 4.72 -4.46 -3.86
CA ILE A 117 5.82 -3.59 -4.30
C ILE A 117 6.48 -2.98 -3.07
N ASP A 118 7.37 -3.74 -2.43
CA ASP A 118 8.15 -3.32 -1.27
C ASP A 118 9.51 -4.01 -1.26
N GLU A 119 10.27 -3.88 -2.35
CA GLU A 119 11.59 -4.51 -2.48
C GLU A 119 12.58 -4.04 -1.40
N GLY A 120 12.47 -2.75 -1.03
CA GLY A 120 13.35 -2.11 -0.06
C GLY A 120 13.13 -2.59 1.36
N GLY A 121 11.87 -2.68 1.83
CA GLY A 121 11.54 -3.12 3.18
C GLY A 121 12.14 -2.26 4.31
N GLY A 122 12.62 -1.05 3.99
CA GLY A 122 13.34 -0.18 4.91
C GLY A 122 14.81 -0.54 5.15
N TYR A 123 15.38 -1.48 4.39
CA TYR A 123 16.80 -1.83 4.45
C TYR A 123 17.63 -0.84 3.61
N ALA A 124 18.75 -0.37 4.15
CA ALA A 124 19.59 0.66 3.51
C ALA A 124 20.29 0.20 2.23
N ASP A 125 20.47 -1.11 2.07
CA ASP A 125 21.18 -1.76 0.98
C ASP A 125 20.25 -2.34 -0.11
N LYS A 126 18.93 -2.13 0.02
CA LYS A 126 17.93 -2.62 -0.93
C LYS A 126 17.25 -1.48 -1.68
N PRO A 127 16.95 -1.67 -2.98
CA PRO A 127 16.35 -0.62 -3.79
C PRO A 127 14.89 -0.38 -3.42
N VAL A 128 14.44 0.84 -3.64
CA VAL A 128 13.01 1.19 -3.67
C VAL A 128 12.52 0.98 -5.10
N ALA A 129 11.50 0.13 -5.24
CA ALA A 129 10.90 -0.18 -6.54
C ALA A 129 9.53 0.47 -6.72
N ALA A 130 9.20 0.77 -7.97
CA ALA A 130 7.88 1.17 -8.42
C ALA A 130 7.45 0.30 -9.62
N ILE A 131 6.15 0.06 -9.74
CA ILE A 131 5.54 -0.56 -10.92
C ILE A 131 4.83 0.49 -11.77
N VAL A 132 5.08 0.46 -13.08
CA VAL A 132 4.46 1.36 -14.05
C VAL A 132 3.37 0.62 -14.81
N LEU A 133 2.13 1.11 -14.73
CA LEU A 133 0.99 0.63 -15.51
C LEU A 133 0.79 1.51 -16.76
N PRO A 134 0.39 0.97 -17.93
CA PRO A 134 -0.08 -0.41 -18.14
C PRO A 134 1.04 -1.45 -18.39
N SER A 135 2.30 -1.04 -18.57
CA SER A 135 3.37 -1.91 -19.05
C SER A 135 3.85 -2.97 -18.04
N MET A 136 3.44 -2.87 -16.77
CA MET A 136 3.92 -3.69 -15.66
C MET A 136 5.45 -3.59 -15.46
N LYS A 137 6.06 -2.49 -15.93
CA LYS A 137 7.51 -2.33 -15.87
C LYS A 137 7.90 -1.98 -14.44
N ILE A 138 8.90 -2.67 -13.90
CA ILE A 138 9.52 -2.29 -12.63
C ILE A 138 10.63 -1.29 -12.89
N ILE A 139 10.63 -0.21 -12.13
CA ILE A 139 11.68 0.81 -12.08
C ILE A 139 12.21 0.86 -10.65
N ARG A 140 13.52 1.00 -10.51
CA ARG A 140 14.22 1.12 -9.22
C ARG A 140 14.96 2.43 -9.13
N ASP A 141 15.20 2.91 -7.92
CA ASP A 141 16.08 4.06 -7.65
C ASP A 141 17.53 3.81 -8.11
N THR A 142 17.95 2.56 -8.19
CA THR A 142 19.28 2.14 -8.67
C THR A 142 19.37 1.96 -10.19
N ASP A 143 18.28 2.14 -10.94
CA ASP A 143 18.30 1.98 -12.39
C ASP A 143 19.06 3.14 -13.05
N VAL A 144 19.97 2.81 -13.98
CA VAL A 144 20.60 3.80 -14.87
C VAL A 144 19.82 3.79 -16.18
N LEU A 145 18.87 4.71 -16.30
CA LEU A 145 18.08 4.87 -17.51
C LEU A 145 18.86 5.69 -18.54
N ALA A 146 18.88 5.27 -19.80
CA ALA A 146 19.42 6.08 -20.88
C ALA A 146 18.58 7.37 -20.99
N ILE A 147 19.27 8.51 -20.89
CA ILE A 147 18.71 9.86 -21.07
C ILE A 147 18.63 10.18 -22.55
#